data_AF-A0A2N9VRQ4-F1
#
_entry.id   AF-A0A2N9VRQ4-F1
#
_cell.length_a   1.000
_cell.length_b   1.000
_cell.length_c   1.000
_cell.angle_alpha   90.00
_cell.angle_beta   90.00
_cell.angle_gamma   90.00
#
_symmetry.space_group_name_H-M   'P 1'
#
loop_
_entity.id
_entity.type
_entity.pdbx_description
1 polymer ?
#
loop_
_entity_poly.entity_id
_entity_poly.type
_entity_poly.pdbx_seq_one_letter_code
_entity_poly.pdbx_strand_id
1 'polypeptide(L)'
;MKSHNSLIRRSSINTKRKLLLITVSGLALAAMGNAAFAADEIIDGGATVIISTQPTSDHPSPWHINEDLVVGDNGSGTLVIKDGGVVDNVQTATISSSGGGIGTVHVIGPDSAWSVDSWMMIGNTKNGGVLTVENGARVSTKNWITIGHSSGTQGEVNVAGKNSVLETPEFIVANEGKGTLTISDEGLVNIGSLFIVGDTGSGTLIVKDGGAVTSQSMIIGLDNIGSSIGNGTATITADGTLNSNVLTVGLFGNGTLNISDGGSVTSESTVIAEREGSTGTVIVGAGGSLKTDGALTVGGAGNGTLTIQGGGSLTHAQEAIIGQEAGGSGTVRVTGPGSQWSEVEAGITGLIIGGGGRGNLFIENGGVGPRDNR
;
A
#
# COMPACT_ATOMS: atom_id res chain seq x y z
N MET A 1 -28.82 -1.80 -18.87
CA MET A 1 -27.44 -1.28 -18.93
C MET A 1 -27.44 0.18 -18.48
N LYS A 2 -27.18 0.43 -17.19
CA LYS A 2 -27.06 1.78 -16.62
C LYS A 2 -25.58 1.99 -16.31
N SER A 3 -24.92 2.90 -17.02
CA SER A 3 -23.57 3.34 -16.72
C SER A 3 -23.59 4.26 -15.49
N HIS A 4 -22.82 3.92 -14.46
CA HIS A 4 -22.50 4.84 -13.37
C HIS A 4 -21.21 5.58 -13.75
N ASN A 5 -21.34 6.80 -14.27
CA ASN A 5 -20.25 7.76 -14.37
C ASN A 5 -20.11 8.44 -13.00
N SER A 6 -19.10 8.07 -12.20
CA SER A 6 -18.69 8.87 -11.04
C SER A 6 -17.77 10.00 -11.51
N LEU A 7 -18.28 11.23 -11.46
CA LEU A 7 -17.55 12.45 -11.76
C LEU A 7 -16.50 12.71 -10.66
N ILE A 8 -15.22 12.64 -11.03
CA ILE A 8 -14.11 13.20 -10.26
C ILE A 8 -14.29 14.72 -10.23
N ARG A 9 -14.76 15.27 -9.10
CA ARG A 9 -14.75 16.72 -8.87
C ARG A 9 -13.35 17.14 -8.44
N ARG A 10 -12.63 17.83 -9.33
CA ARG A 10 -11.42 18.60 -8.98
C ARG A 10 -11.81 19.73 -8.02
N SER A 11 -11.43 19.61 -6.75
CA SER A 11 -11.43 20.72 -5.80
C SER A 11 -10.10 21.46 -5.91
N SER A 12 -10.15 22.69 -6.41
CA SER A 12 -9.06 23.65 -6.34
C SER A 12 -8.96 24.16 -4.90
N ILE A 13 -7.90 23.75 -4.19
CA ILE A 13 -7.62 24.20 -2.82
C ILE A 13 -7.06 25.64 -2.90
N ASN A 14 -7.90 26.61 -2.60
CA ASN A 14 -7.49 27.98 -2.30
C ASN A 14 -7.74 28.24 -0.80
N THR A 15 -6.86 27.74 0.07
CA THR A 15 -6.94 27.99 1.52
C THR A 15 -6.11 29.22 1.86
N LYS A 16 -6.78 30.31 2.30
CA LYS A 16 -6.10 31.45 2.92
C LYS A 16 -5.56 31.01 4.29
N ARG A 17 -4.29 30.59 4.37
CA ARG A 17 -3.62 30.27 5.65
C ARG A 17 -3.26 31.58 6.38
N LYS A 18 -3.77 31.75 7.61
CA LYS A 18 -3.28 32.77 8.56
C LYS A 18 -2.25 32.10 9.47
N LEU A 19 -1.03 32.60 9.43
CA LEU A 19 0.09 32.17 10.26
C LEU A 19 -0.16 32.62 11.72
N LEU A 20 -0.27 31.69 12.67
CA LEU A 20 -0.28 31.99 14.10
C LEU A 20 0.98 31.38 14.72
N LEU A 21 2.01 32.20 14.95
CA LEU A 21 3.16 31.82 15.78
C LEU A 21 2.71 31.81 17.25
N ILE A 22 2.76 30.66 17.92
CA ILE A 22 2.61 30.60 19.37
C ILE A 22 3.93 31.05 20.00
N THR A 23 3.93 32.22 20.62
CA THR A 23 4.89 32.60 21.65
C THR A 23 4.21 32.45 23.00
N VAL A 24 4.88 31.78 23.94
CA VAL A 24 4.37 31.57 25.30
C VAL A 24 4.43 32.90 26.06
N SER A 25 3.27 33.49 26.37
CA SER A 25 3.06 34.33 27.56
C SER A 25 1.58 34.66 27.74
N GLY A 26 1.02 34.36 28.91
CA GLY A 26 -0.41 34.49 29.19
C GLY A 26 -0.92 35.92 29.32
N LEU A 27 -2.20 36.10 29.02
CA LEU A 27 -3.14 36.99 29.73
C LEU A 27 -4.57 36.67 29.25
N ALA A 28 -5.50 36.49 30.19
CA ALA A 28 -6.91 36.25 29.90
C ALA A 28 -7.63 37.54 29.48
N LEU A 29 -8.44 37.47 28.43
CA LEU A 29 -9.50 38.44 28.16
C LEU A 29 -10.70 37.72 27.54
N ALA A 30 -11.82 37.69 28.26
CA ALA A 30 -13.07 37.09 27.83
C ALA A 30 -13.81 38.01 26.83
N ALA A 31 -14.25 37.46 25.70
CA ALA A 31 -15.27 38.07 24.84
C ALA A 31 -16.12 36.98 24.18
N MET A 32 -17.43 37.26 24.13
CA MET A 32 -18.53 36.34 23.87
C MET A 32 -18.69 36.01 22.38
N GLY A 33 -19.02 34.74 22.08
CA GLY A 33 -20.04 34.40 21.09
C GLY A 33 -19.73 34.56 19.60
N ASN A 34 -18.58 34.04 19.15
CA ASN A 34 -18.49 33.38 17.84
C ASN A 34 -18.13 31.93 18.14
N ALA A 35 -18.79 30.96 17.51
CA ALA A 35 -18.21 29.62 17.45
C ALA A 35 -16.88 29.78 16.72
N ALA A 36 -15.78 29.89 17.48
CA ALA A 36 -14.45 29.87 16.92
C ALA A 36 -14.32 28.51 16.27
N PHE A 37 -14.23 28.48 14.94
CA PHE A 37 -13.71 27.30 14.26
C PHE A 37 -12.33 27.05 14.88
N ALA A 38 -12.10 25.84 15.39
CA ALA A 38 -10.81 25.51 15.95
C ALA A 38 -9.77 25.59 14.81
N ALA A 39 -8.55 25.99 15.15
CA ALA A 39 -7.46 26.02 14.18
C ALA A 39 -6.85 24.61 14.06
N ASP A 40 -6.30 24.30 12.89
CA ASP A 40 -5.47 23.10 12.67
C ASP A 40 -4.39 23.00 13.76
N GLU A 41 -4.13 21.79 14.22
CA GLU A 41 -3.03 21.50 15.14
C GLU A 41 -1.75 21.28 14.33
N ILE A 42 -0.71 22.07 14.58
CA ILE A 42 0.51 22.08 13.76
C ILE A 42 1.73 21.87 14.64
N ILE A 43 2.43 20.75 14.42
CA ILE A 43 3.73 20.44 15.01
C ILE A 43 4.80 20.78 13.98
N ASP A 44 5.50 21.91 14.16
CA ASP A 44 6.50 22.42 13.21
C ASP A 44 7.64 23.20 13.90
N GLY A 45 8.59 23.73 13.15
CA GLY A 45 9.67 24.58 13.65
C GLY A 45 10.74 23.84 14.47
N GLY A 46 10.86 22.52 14.28
CA GLY A 46 11.70 21.63 15.05
C GLY A 46 11.05 21.10 16.33
N ALA A 47 9.76 21.39 16.55
CA ALA A 47 9.04 20.92 17.72
C ALA A 47 8.92 19.38 17.75
N THR A 48 9.00 18.83 18.96
CA THR A 48 8.65 17.44 19.25
C THR A 48 7.52 17.46 20.26
N VAL A 49 6.44 16.74 19.98
CA VAL A 49 5.31 16.51 20.89
C VAL A 49 5.29 15.04 21.28
N ILE A 50 5.21 14.78 22.58
CA ILE A 50 5.15 13.45 23.16
C ILE A 50 3.79 13.23 23.80
N ILE A 51 3.11 12.15 23.40
CA ILE A 51 1.84 11.71 23.96
C ILE A 51 2.06 10.37 24.66
N SER A 52 1.79 10.34 25.97
CA SER A 52 1.93 9.15 26.80
C SER A 52 0.97 9.18 27.99
N THR A 53 0.86 8.07 28.70
CA THR A 53 0.15 8.02 30.01
C THR A 53 1.00 8.57 31.16
N GLN A 54 2.26 8.90 30.91
CA GLN A 54 3.21 9.33 31.92
C GLN A 54 3.16 10.84 32.16
N PRO A 55 3.63 11.35 33.32
CA PRO A 55 3.66 12.79 33.62
C PRO A 55 4.50 13.64 32.64
N THR A 56 5.34 13.01 31.82
CA THR A 56 6.17 13.64 30.79
C THR A 56 5.43 13.87 29.47
N SER A 57 4.12 13.59 29.41
CA SER A 57 3.29 13.85 28.23
C SER A 57 3.05 15.36 28.04
N ASP A 58 3.16 15.84 26.81
CA ASP A 58 2.92 17.25 26.46
C ASP A 58 1.41 17.58 26.43
N HIS A 59 0.57 16.58 26.16
CA HIS A 59 -0.89 16.67 26.23
C HIS A 59 -1.49 15.48 27.01
N PRO A 60 -2.72 15.61 27.54
CA PRO A 60 -3.44 14.49 28.13
C PRO A 60 -3.59 13.33 27.13
N SER A 61 -3.60 12.09 27.62
CA SER A 61 -3.98 10.90 26.85
C SER A 61 -5.38 10.46 27.28
N PRO A 62 -6.34 10.31 26.34
CA PRO A 62 -6.23 10.61 24.91
C PRO A 62 -6.12 12.11 24.60
N TRP A 63 -5.33 12.45 23.58
CA TRP A 63 -5.26 13.78 22.99
C TRP A 63 -6.25 13.87 21.82
N HIS A 64 -7.38 14.52 22.07
CA HIS A 64 -8.45 14.72 21.10
C HIS A 64 -8.24 16.00 20.27
N ILE A 65 -8.23 15.87 18.94
CA ILE A 65 -8.09 16.98 18.00
C ILE A 65 -9.31 17.02 17.06
N ASN A 66 -10.13 18.07 17.14
CA ASN A 66 -11.35 18.17 16.32
C ASN A 66 -11.09 18.60 14.86
N GLU A 67 -9.89 19.06 14.56
CA GLU A 67 -9.49 19.63 13.27
C GLU A 67 -8.39 18.78 12.61
N ASP A 68 -7.70 19.34 11.62
CA ASP A 68 -6.54 18.71 11.00
C ASP A 68 -5.37 18.63 11.99
N LEU A 69 -4.59 17.54 11.89
CA LEU A 69 -3.29 17.41 12.57
C LEU A 69 -2.19 17.39 11.51
N VAL A 70 -1.30 18.37 11.57
CA VAL A 70 -0.15 18.51 10.67
C VAL A 70 1.15 18.33 11.43
N VAL A 71 1.98 17.38 11.00
CA VAL A 71 3.33 17.16 11.52
C VAL A 71 4.34 17.51 10.42
N GLY A 72 5.13 18.56 10.64
CA GLY A 72 6.05 19.15 9.67
C GLY A 72 5.32 19.89 8.54
N ASP A 73 4.95 21.15 8.75
CA ASP A 73 4.31 21.97 7.71
C ASP A 73 5.35 22.60 6.76
N ASN A 74 6.06 23.65 7.20
CA ASN A 74 7.12 24.30 6.42
C ASN A 74 8.53 23.98 6.92
N GLY A 75 8.66 23.62 8.19
CA GLY A 75 9.90 23.13 8.82
C GLY A 75 9.78 21.66 9.23
N SER A 76 10.59 21.27 10.21
CA SER A 76 10.51 19.92 10.77
C SER A 76 9.52 19.85 11.93
N GLY A 77 8.86 18.72 12.10
CA GLY A 77 8.01 18.45 13.26
C GLY A 77 8.02 16.97 13.60
N THR A 78 7.90 16.66 14.89
CA THR A 78 7.91 15.27 15.36
C THR A 78 6.77 15.00 16.34
N LEU A 79 6.01 13.93 16.10
CA LEU A 79 5.03 13.41 17.05
C LEU A 79 5.46 12.02 17.52
N VAL A 80 5.51 11.81 18.83
CA VAL A 80 5.82 10.53 19.44
C VAL A 80 4.66 10.11 20.33
N ILE A 81 4.00 9.01 19.98
CA ILE A 81 2.92 8.40 20.76
C ILE A 81 3.48 7.12 21.35
N LYS A 82 3.61 7.05 22.68
CA LYS A 82 4.28 5.93 23.35
C LYS A 82 3.72 5.68 24.75
N ASP A 83 4.16 4.59 25.39
CA ASP A 83 3.84 4.26 26.79
C ASP A 83 2.31 4.33 27.06
N GLY A 84 1.51 3.74 26.17
CA GLY A 84 0.04 3.74 26.24
C GLY A 84 -0.64 5.06 25.85
N GLY A 85 0.11 6.02 25.30
CA GLY A 85 -0.44 7.28 24.78
C GLY A 85 -1.43 7.06 23.64
N VAL A 86 -2.50 7.86 23.61
CA VAL A 86 -3.54 7.78 22.57
C VAL A 86 -3.73 9.17 21.95
N VAL A 87 -3.80 9.22 20.63
CA VAL A 87 -4.18 10.41 19.86
C VAL A 87 -5.36 10.06 18.97
N ASP A 88 -6.33 10.96 18.88
CA ASP A 88 -7.32 10.92 17.82
C ASP A 88 -7.52 12.30 17.21
N ASN A 89 -7.69 12.32 15.89
CA ASN A 89 -8.06 13.52 15.17
C ASN A 89 -9.23 13.27 14.23
N VAL A 90 -10.17 14.22 14.21
CA VAL A 90 -11.43 14.09 13.47
C VAL A 90 -11.24 14.34 11.97
N GLN A 91 -10.39 15.29 11.61
CA GLN A 91 -10.15 15.63 10.21
C GLN A 91 -8.85 15.02 9.71
N THR A 92 -8.22 15.62 8.70
CA THR A 92 -7.09 15.03 7.98
C THR A 92 -5.84 15.03 8.85
N ALA A 93 -5.13 13.91 8.84
CA ALA A 93 -3.76 13.84 9.34
C ALA A 93 -2.79 14.06 8.17
N THR A 94 -1.85 14.99 8.30
CA THR A 94 -0.81 15.23 7.28
C THR A 94 0.58 15.16 7.89
N ILE A 95 1.44 14.30 7.33
CA ILE A 95 2.86 14.23 7.68
C ILE A 95 3.66 14.79 6.50
N SER A 96 4.39 15.89 6.72
CA SER A 96 5.05 16.71 5.69
C SER A 96 4.06 17.38 4.74
N SER A 97 3.54 18.56 5.09
CA SER A 97 2.44 19.24 4.36
C SER A 97 2.88 20.16 3.22
N SER A 98 3.79 21.12 3.44
CA SER A 98 4.12 22.17 2.47
C SER A 98 5.61 22.55 2.51
N GLY A 99 6.07 23.58 1.76
CA GLY A 99 7.36 24.27 1.97
C GLY A 99 8.69 23.47 1.94
N GLY A 100 8.68 22.15 1.75
CA GLY A 100 9.82 21.29 2.10
C GLY A 100 9.83 20.81 3.55
N GLY A 101 8.71 20.87 4.26
CA GLY A 101 8.55 20.37 5.61
C GLY A 101 8.89 18.88 5.74
N ILE A 102 9.34 18.52 6.94
CA ILE A 102 9.80 17.18 7.32
C ILE A 102 9.04 16.76 8.57
N GLY A 103 7.97 16.00 8.38
CA GLY A 103 7.20 15.37 9.44
C GLY A 103 7.73 13.98 9.77
N THR A 104 7.84 13.69 11.05
CA THR A 104 8.16 12.35 11.55
C THR A 104 7.17 11.97 12.63
N VAL A 105 6.51 10.83 12.49
CA VAL A 105 5.59 10.29 13.49
C VAL A 105 6.04 8.91 13.90
N HIS A 106 6.12 8.68 15.21
CA HIS A 106 6.35 7.38 15.80
C HIS A 106 5.19 7.00 16.72
N VAL A 107 4.56 5.85 16.47
CA VAL A 107 3.58 5.22 17.36
C VAL A 107 4.20 3.93 17.86
N ILE A 108 4.53 3.87 19.16
CA ILE A 108 5.45 2.89 19.71
C ILE A 108 4.85 2.24 20.95
N GLY A 109 4.87 0.91 20.99
CA GLY A 109 4.60 0.16 22.19
C GLY A 109 3.16 -0.30 22.33
N PRO A 110 2.90 -1.22 23.27
CA PRO A 110 1.55 -1.71 23.54
C PRO A 110 0.64 -0.57 24.00
N ASP A 111 -0.64 -0.67 23.63
CA ASP A 111 -1.71 0.28 23.94
C ASP A 111 -1.52 1.70 23.40
N SER A 112 -0.41 1.98 22.72
CA SER A 112 -0.20 3.25 22.03
C SER A 112 -0.94 3.27 20.70
N ALA A 113 -1.74 4.32 20.48
CA ALA A 113 -2.65 4.36 19.36
C ALA A 113 -2.79 5.75 18.71
N TRP A 114 -2.96 5.77 17.39
CA TRP A 114 -3.41 6.93 16.66
C TRP A 114 -4.60 6.61 15.76
N SER A 115 -5.74 7.26 16.00
CA SER A 115 -6.95 7.12 15.17
C SER A 115 -7.27 8.40 14.39
N VAL A 116 -7.54 8.27 13.10
CA VAL A 116 -7.94 9.39 12.23
C VAL A 116 -9.37 9.14 11.72
N ASP A 117 -10.35 9.98 12.08
CA ASP A 117 -11.75 9.85 11.62
C ASP A 117 -11.96 10.31 10.15
N SER A 118 -10.88 10.62 9.46
CA SER A 118 -10.83 10.99 8.05
C SER A 118 -9.76 10.18 7.31
N TRP A 119 -8.96 10.84 6.47
CA TRP A 119 -7.83 10.26 5.74
C TRP A 119 -6.47 10.76 6.27
N MET A 120 -5.41 10.02 5.95
CA MET A 120 -4.04 10.38 6.28
C MET A 120 -3.19 10.54 5.01
N MET A 121 -2.43 11.62 4.93
CA MET A 121 -1.49 11.88 3.84
C MET A 121 -0.05 11.92 4.37
N ILE A 122 0.83 11.17 3.75
CA ILE A 122 2.20 10.97 4.24
C ILE A 122 3.17 11.35 3.13
N GLY A 123 4.03 12.32 3.41
CA GLY A 123 5.05 12.75 2.47
C GLY A 123 4.50 13.57 1.31
N ASN A 124 3.81 14.68 1.59
CA ASN A 124 3.37 15.64 0.56
C ASN A 124 4.45 16.64 0.15
N THR A 125 5.72 16.36 0.45
CA THR A 125 6.87 17.18 0.06
C THR A 125 7.97 16.32 -0.56
N LYS A 126 8.91 16.95 -1.26
CA LYS A 126 10.10 16.27 -1.82
C LYS A 126 11.08 15.72 -0.76
N ASN A 127 11.04 16.27 0.46
CA ASN A 127 11.91 15.84 1.56
C ASN A 127 11.31 14.63 2.28
N GLY A 128 9.99 14.52 2.19
CA GLY A 128 9.20 13.38 2.60
C GLY A 128 8.78 13.37 4.04
N GLY A 129 7.84 12.47 4.35
CA GLY A 129 7.26 12.27 5.66
C GLY A 129 7.34 10.81 6.03
N VAL A 130 7.56 10.55 7.32
CA VAL A 130 7.76 9.19 7.85
C VAL A 130 6.73 8.91 8.93
N LEU A 131 6.03 7.79 8.80
CA LEU A 131 5.24 7.17 9.86
C LEU A 131 5.86 5.84 10.24
N THR A 132 6.14 5.65 11.53
CA THR A 132 6.58 4.36 12.08
C THR A 132 5.54 3.87 13.09
N VAL A 133 5.08 2.62 12.93
CA VAL A 133 4.20 1.91 13.85
C VAL A 133 4.95 0.68 14.35
N GLU A 134 5.30 0.66 15.63
CA GLU A 134 6.19 -0.38 16.14
C GLU A 134 5.87 -0.88 17.55
N ASN A 135 6.41 -2.06 17.86
CA ASN A 135 6.38 -2.66 19.19
C ASN A 135 4.98 -2.86 19.81
N GLY A 136 3.97 -3.18 18.99
CA GLY A 136 2.61 -3.45 19.47
C GLY A 136 1.64 -2.27 19.38
N ALA A 137 2.06 -1.19 18.73
CA ALA A 137 1.25 0.01 18.53
C ALA A 137 0.16 -0.17 17.45
N ARG A 138 -0.83 0.73 17.46
CA ARG A 138 -1.94 0.71 16.49
C ARG A 138 -2.14 2.05 15.80
N VAL A 139 -2.30 2.03 14.48
CA VAL A 139 -2.74 3.20 13.70
C VAL A 139 -3.95 2.83 12.87
N SER A 140 -4.99 3.67 12.89
CA SER A 140 -6.18 3.44 12.08
C SER A 140 -6.68 4.71 11.41
N THR A 141 -7.22 4.57 10.20
CA THR A 141 -7.99 5.66 9.54
C THR A 141 -9.35 5.17 9.10
N LYS A 142 -10.32 6.10 9.02
CA LYS A 142 -11.68 5.77 8.59
C LYS A 142 -11.89 5.78 7.08
N ASN A 143 -11.03 6.46 6.32
CA ASN A 143 -11.18 6.59 4.88
C ASN A 143 -10.02 5.93 4.14
N TRP A 144 -8.89 6.62 4.02
CA TRP A 144 -7.75 6.14 3.25
C TRP A 144 -6.43 6.68 3.78
N ILE A 145 -5.36 5.96 3.45
CA ILE A 145 -3.99 6.44 3.61
C ILE A 145 -3.38 6.63 2.22
N THR A 146 -2.60 7.69 2.04
CA THR A 146 -1.71 7.82 0.88
C THR A 146 -0.28 8.15 1.28
N ILE A 147 0.67 7.67 0.49
CA ILE A 147 2.08 8.02 0.57
C ILE A 147 2.49 8.68 -0.75
N GLY A 148 3.16 9.83 -0.69
CA GLY A 148 3.62 10.53 -1.91
C GLY A 148 2.45 10.92 -2.81
N HIS A 149 1.55 11.75 -2.30
CA HIS A 149 0.29 12.07 -2.96
C HIS A 149 0.48 12.77 -4.31
N SER A 150 1.39 13.74 -4.40
CA SER A 150 1.54 14.60 -5.58
C SER A 150 2.87 14.39 -6.30
N SER A 151 2.94 14.75 -7.58
CA SER A 151 4.16 14.65 -8.37
C SER A 151 5.36 15.33 -7.68
N GLY A 152 6.52 14.67 -7.66
CA GLY A 152 7.74 15.17 -7.03
C GLY A 152 7.78 15.08 -5.50
N THR A 153 6.74 14.54 -4.87
CA THR A 153 6.71 14.26 -3.42
C THR A 153 7.17 12.84 -3.12
N GLN A 154 7.56 12.57 -1.87
CA GLN A 154 7.94 11.23 -1.43
C GLN A 154 7.50 10.97 0.01
N GLY A 155 7.24 9.72 0.40
CA GLY A 155 6.97 9.38 1.79
C GLY A 155 7.27 7.93 2.12
N GLU A 156 7.25 7.62 3.42
CA GLU A 156 7.57 6.30 3.95
C GLU A 156 6.66 5.92 5.11
N VAL A 157 6.21 4.67 5.11
CA VAL A 157 5.51 4.04 6.23
C VAL A 157 6.22 2.74 6.59
N ASN A 158 6.52 2.58 7.87
CA ASN A 158 7.13 1.38 8.43
C ASN A 158 6.21 0.80 9.50
N VAL A 159 5.82 -0.47 9.35
CA VAL A 159 5.03 -1.21 10.33
C VAL A 159 5.83 -2.43 10.76
N ALA A 160 6.37 -2.39 11.97
CA ALA A 160 7.35 -3.39 12.43
C ALA A 160 7.02 -3.93 13.82
N GLY A 161 7.26 -5.21 14.04
CA GLY A 161 7.14 -5.84 15.35
C GLY A 161 5.76 -6.47 15.58
N LYS A 162 5.78 -7.57 16.32
CA LYS A 162 4.60 -8.34 16.68
C LYS A 162 3.51 -7.45 17.29
N ASN A 163 2.27 -7.62 16.81
CA ASN A 163 1.08 -6.86 17.21
C ASN A 163 1.09 -5.38 16.83
N SER A 164 2.09 -4.89 16.10
CA SER A 164 2.02 -3.57 15.47
C SER A 164 1.03 -3.65 14.31
N VAL A 165 -0.01 -2.81 14.34
CA VAL A 165 -1.09 -2.89 13.36
C VAL A 165 -1.35 -1.53 12.73
N LEU A 166 -1.45 -1.50 11.40
CA LEU A 166 -2.03 -0.39 10.65
C LEU A 166 -3.31 -0.85 9.96
N GLU A 167 -4.41 -0.12 10.15
CA GLU A 167 -5.73 -0.46 9.59
C GLU A 167 -6.32 0.71 8.81
N THR A 168 -6.81 0.45 7.59
CA THR A 168 -7.46 1.47 6.76
C THR A 168 -8.39 0.80 5.75
N PRO A 169 -9.52 1.41 5.35
CA PRO A 169 -10.31 0.88 4.24
C PRO A 169 -9.52 0.86 2.93
N GLU A 170 -8.83 1.95 2.60
CA GLU A 170 -8.04 2.04 1.37
C GLU A 170 -6.61 2.52 1.65
N PHE A 171 -5.65 2.06 0.84
CA PHE A 171 -4.26 2.46 0.95
C PHE A 171 -3.64 2.63 -0.43
N ILE A 172 -3.08 3.81 -0.72
CA ILE A 172 -2.36 4.12 -1.95
C ILE A 172 -0.89 4.43 -1.63
N VAL A 173 0.01 3.52 -1.99
CA VAL A 173 1.46 3.71 -1.92
C VAL A 173 1.92 4.33 -3.23
N ALA A 174 2.25 5.63 -3.20
CA ALA A 174 2.53 6.49 -4.35
C ALA A 174 1.32 6.76 -5.25
N ASN A 175 0.63 7.88 -5.00
CA ASN A 175 -0.44 8.34 -5.88
C ASN A 175 0.12 8.97 -7.17
N GLU A 176 0.85 10.08 -7.07
CA GLU A 176 1.62 10.67 -8.19
C GLU A 176 3.13 10.80 -7.88
N GLY A 177 3.51 10.72 -6.60
CA GLY A 177 4.88 10.88 -6.12
C GLY A 177 5.63 9.55 -6.00
N LYS A 178 6.47 9.44 -4.97
CA LYS A 178 7.11 8.20 -4.54
C LYS A 178 6.58 7.77 -3.19
N GLY A 179 6.39 6.47 -3.00
CA GLY A 179 5.91 5.95 -1.73
C GLY A 179 6.54 4.60 -1.43
N THR A 180 6.94 4.42 -0.18
CA THR A 180 7.42 3.13 0.31
C THR A 180 6.61 2.71 1.52
N LEU A 181 6.07 1.50 1.48
CA LEU A 181 5.51 0.82 2.64
C LEU A 181 6.37 -0.41 2.93
N THR A 182 6.92 -0.48 4.15
CA THR A 182 7.66 -1.64 4.66
C THR A 182 6.89 -2.26 5.81
N ILE A 183 6.71 -3.58 5.75
CA ILE A 183 6.08 -4.39 6.79
C ILE A 183 7.08 -5.47 7.19
N SER A 184 7.49 -5.48 8.47
CA SER A 184 8.50 -6.41 8.97
C SER A 184 8.20 -6.94 10.36
N ASP A 185 8.94 -7.97 10.77
CA ASP A 185 9.02 -8.45 12.15
C ASP A 185 7.63 -8.79 12.74
N GLU A 186 6.79 -9.50 11.99
CA GLU A 186 5.39 -9.82 12.33
C GLU A 186 4.43 -8.62 12.43
N GLY A 187 4.80 -7.45 11.89
CA GLY A 187 3.90 -6.31 11.73
C GLY A 187 2.74 -6.62 10.78
N LEU A 188 1.58 -6.01 11.01
CA LEU A 188 0.35 -6.29 10.26
C LEU A 188 -0.25 -5.03 9.63
N VAL A 189 -0.59 -5.11 8.34
CA VAL A 189 -1.36 -4.06 7.65
C VAL A 189 -2.65 -4.65 7.09
N ASN A 190 -3.79 -4.16 7.60
CA ASN A 190 -5.12 -4.60 7.19
C ASN A 190 -5.78 -3.52 6.33
N ILE A 191 -6.01 -3.83 5.05
CA ILE A 191 -6.72 -2.96 4.11
C ILE A 191 -8.14 -3.50 3.86
N GLY A 192 -9.15 -2.69 4.13
CA GLY A 192 -10.54 -3.12 4.08
C GLY A 192 -11.09 -3.39 2.67
N SER A 193 -10.67 -2.62 1.67
CA SER A 193 -11.16 -2.71 0.29
C SER A 193 -10.01 -2.69 -0.72
N LEU A 194 -9.42 -1.51 -1.00
CA LEU A 194 -8.51 -1.31 -2.12
C LEU A 194 -7.10 -0.95 -1.67
N PHE A 195 -6.13 -1.73 -2.12
CA PHE A 195 -4.72 -1.48 -1.93
C PHE A 195 -4.02 -1.25 -3.27
N ILE A 196 -3.45 -0.07 -3.47
CA ILE A 196 -2.71 0.28 -4.69
C ILE A 196 -1.25 0.51 -4.35
N VAL A 197 -0.35 -0.12 -5.09
CA VAL A 197 1.09 0.13 -5.08
C VAL A 197 1.49 0.68 -6.43
N GLY A 198 1.83 1.96 -6.48
CA GLY A 198 2.04 2.70 -7.71
C GLY A 198 0.72 2.90 -8.45
N ASP A 199 -0.01 3.96 -8.09
CA ASP A 199 -0.96 4.61 -9.02
C ASP A 199 -0.11 5.35 -10.08
N THR A 200 -0.44 6.55 -10.54
CA THR A 200 0.39 7.28 -11.51
C THR A 200 1.84 7.59 -11.07
N GLY A 201 2.18 7.37 -9.79
CA GLY A 201 3.51 7.52 -9.20
C GLY A 201 4.37 6.24 -9.20
N SER A 202 5.40 6.22 -8.35
CA SER A 202 6.28 5.07 -8.14
C SER A 202 6.16 4.53 -6.72
N GLY A 203 5.43 3.42 -6.59
CA GLY A 203 5.13 2.78 -5.31
C GLY A 203 5.99 1.54 -5.07
N THR A 204 6.46 1.39 -3.84
CA THR A 204 7.23 0.23 -3.38
C THR A 204 6.57 -0.37 -2.14
N LEU A 205 6.26 -1.66 -2.20
CA LEU A 205 5.84 -2.47 -1.07
C LEU A 205 6.93 -3.51 -0.75
N ILE A 206 7.33 -3.58 0.51
CA ILE A 206 8.25 -4.58 1.04
C ILE A 206 7.55 -5.29 2.19
N VAL A 207 7.36 -6.60 2.07
CA VAL A 207 6.85 -7.47 3.14
C VAL A 207 7.91 -8.51 3.42
N LYS A 208 8.45 -8.49 4.65
CA LYS A 208 9.57 -9.35 5.05
C LYS A 208 9.49 -9.75 6.51
N ASP A 209 10.35 -10.67 6.93
CA ASP A 209 10.55 -11.04 8.33
C ASP A 209 9.22 -11.38 9.06
N GLY A 210 8.36 -12.17 8.41
CA GLY A 210 7.04 -12.53 8.95
C GLY A 210 5.97 -11.43 8.91
N GLY A 211 6.28 -10.24 8.37
CA GLY A 211 5.30 -9.18 8.15
C GLY A 211 4.12 -9.65 7.28
N ALA A 212 2.95 -9.06 7.47
CA ALA A 212 1.72 -9.50 6.84
C ALA A 212 0.87 -8.34 6.30
N VAL A 213 0.30 -8.53 5.12
CA VAL A 213 -0.70 -7.63 4.53
C VAL A 213 -1.93 -8.38 4.05
N THR A 214 -3.11 -7.82 4.30
CA THR A 214 -4.39 -8.33 3.77
C THR A 214 -5.18 -7.24 3.06
N SER A 215 -5.79 -7.54 1.91
CA SER A 215 -6.75 -6.65 1.24
C SER A 215 -7.90 -7.42 0.58
N GLN A 216 -8.98 -6.73 0.16
CA GLN A 216 -9.94 -7.36 -0.76
C GLN A 216 -9.41 -7.31 -2.19
N SER A 217 -8.99 -6.14 -2.64
CA SER A 217 -8.42 -5.94 -3.97
C SER A 217 -7.05 -5.29 -3.84
N MET A 218 -6.07 -5.86 -4.53
CA MET A 218 -4.74 -5.29 -4.65
C MET A 218 -4.39 -5.03 -6.11
N ILE A 219 -3.84 -3.84 -6.38
CA ILE A 219 -3.30 -3.46 -7.69
C ILE A 219 -1.84 -3.03 -7.50
N ILE A 220 -0.94 -3.66 -8.25
CA ILE A 220 0.47 -3.25 -8.35
C ILE A 220 0.65 -2.66 -9.75
N GLY A 221 0.85 -1.35 -9.86
CA GLY A 221 0.93 -0.65 -11.15
C GLY A 221 -0.44 -0.34 -11.74
N LEU A 222 -1.00 0.80 -11.33
CA LEU A 222 -2.22 1.41 -11.85
C LEU A 222 -1.87 2.68 -12.64
N ASP A 223 -2.55 2.94 -13.75
CA ASP A 223 -2.44 4.22 -14.46
C ASP A 223 -3.85 4.74 -14.77
N ASN A 224 -4.01 6.06 -14.76
CA ASN A 224 -5.16 6.76 -15.33
C ASN A 224 -4.78 7.20 -16.74
N ILE A 225 -5.24 6.44 -17.74
CA ILE A 225 -5.03 6.64 -19.18
C ILE A 225 -4.80 8.12 -19.54
N GLY A 226 -3.55 8.52 -19.86
CA GLY A 226 -3.30 9.78 -20.58
C GLY A 226 -2.12 10.69 -20.19
N SER A 227 -1.24 10.39 -19.22
CA SER A 227 0.01 11.19 -19.09
C SER A 227 1.17 10.59 -18.29
N SER A 228 0.96 9.61 -17.41
CA SER A 228 2.02 9.12 -16.53
C SER A 228 1.81 7.66 -16.18
N ILE A 229 2.64 6.78 -16.74
CA ILE A 229 2.54 5.35 -16.48
C ILE A 229 2.89 5.10 -15.00
N GLY A 230 1.92 4.58 -14.25
CA GLY A 230 2.14 4.17 -12.88
C GLY A 230 3.05 2.97 -12.74
N ASN A 231 3.94 3.00 -11.75
CA ASN A 231 4.94 1.94 -11.53
C ASN A 231 4.84 1.40 -10.11
N GLY A 232 4.33 0.18 -9.98
CA GLY A 232 4.24 -0.54 -8.72
C GLY A 232 5.29 -1.64 -8.63
N THR A 233 5.97 -1.74 -7.49
CA THR A 233 6.81 -2.90 -7.16
C THR A 233 6.44 -3.44 -5.79
N ALA A 234 6.15 -4.73 -5.70
CA ALA A 234 5.98 -5.45 -4.44
C ALA A 234 7.04 -6.55 -4.32
N THR A 235 7.63 -6.68 -3.13
CA THR A 235 8.62 -7.71 -2.81
C THR A 235 8.23 -8.42 -1.52
N ILE A 236 7.96 -9.72 -1.60
CA ILE A 236 7.51 -10.57 -0.51
C ILE A 236 8.59 -11.61 -0.23
N THR A 237 9.23 -11.53 0.93
CA THR A 237 10.44 -12.30 1.26
C THR A 237 10.47 -12.69 2.73
N ALA A 238 11.43 -13.51 3.17
CA ALA A 238 11.68 -13.84 4.58
C ALA A 238 10.40 -14.15 5.37
N ASP A 239 9.63 -15.13 4.90
CA ASP A 239 8.34 -15.55 5.47
C ASP A 239 7.24 -14.46 5.52
N GLY A 240 7.42 -13.36 4.79
CA GLY A 240 6.39 -12.33 4.61
C GLY A 240 5.16 -12.86 3.88
N THR A 241 3.98 -12.35 4.23
CA THR A 241 2.71 -12.84 3.68
C THR A 241 1.86 -11.74 3.06
N LEU A 242 1.27 -12.06 1.91
CA LEU A 242 0.31 -11.20 1.21
C LEU A 242 -0.94 -12.00 0.88
N ASN A 243 -2.10 -11.52 1.35
CA ASN A 243 -3.38 -12.15 1.06
C ASN A 243 -4.32 -11.11 0.45
N SER A 244 -4.92 -11.42 -0.70
CA SER A 244 -5.91 -10.54 -1.34
C SER A 244 -6.97 -11.33 -2.08
N ASN A 245 -8.25 -10.94 -2.07
CA ASN A 245 -9.21 -11.66 -2.91
C ASN A 245 -8.86 -11.53 -4.40
N VAL A 246 -8.61 -10.30 -4.86
CA VAL A 246 -8.17 -10.04 -6.23
C VAL A 246 -6.78 -9.42 -6.23
N LEU A 247 -5.85 -10.03 -6.95
CA LEU A 247 -4.50 -9.52 -7.18
C LEU A 247 -4.31 -9.18 -8.66
N THR A 248 -4.12 -7.90 -8.97
CA THR A 248 -3.76 -7.44 -10.32
C THR A 248 -2.33 -6.90 -10.32
N VAL A 249 -1.46 -7.47 -11.16
CA VAL A 249 -0.09 -6.99 -11.39
C VAL A 249 0.00 -6.37 -12.78
N GLY A 250 -0.04 -5.04 -12.82
CA GLY A 250 -0.22 -4.22 -14.02
C GLY A 250 -1.69 -4.20 -14.42
N LEU A 251 -2.45 -3.20 -13.95
CA LEU A 251 -3.83 -2.99 -14.41
C LEU A 251 -3.83 -2.18 -15.72
N PHE A 252 -3.41 -0.92 -15.64
CA PHE A 252 -3.14 -0.04 -16.78
C PHE A 252 -1.67 0.42 -16.83
N GLY A 253 -0.94 0.27 -15.74
CA GLY A 253 0.46 0.67 -15.60
C GLY A 253 1.43 -0.50 -15.66
N ASN A 254 2.59 -0.32 -15.04
CA ASN A 254 3.63 -1.31 -14.90
C ASN A 254 3.64 -1.88 -13.48
N GLY A 255 3.34 -3.18 -13.35
CA GLY A 255 3.40 -3.90 -12.08
C GLY A 255 4.54 -4.90 -12.05
N THR A 256 5.26 -4.95 -10.93
CA THR A 256 6.23 -6.01 -10.64
C THR A 256 5.98 -6.63 -9.26
N LEU A 257 5.89 -7.95 -9.19
CA LEU A 257 5.78 -8.71 -7.95
C LEU A 257 6.92 -9.74 -7.88
N ASN A 258 7.73 -9.66 -6.83
CA ASN A 258 8.79 -10.62 -6.53
C ASN A 258 8.44 -11.40 -5.26
N ILE A 259 8.58 -12.72 -5.32
CA ILE A 259 8.29 -13.62 -4.21
C ILE A 259 9.48 -14.57 -4.06
N SER A 260 10.18 -14.54 -2.92
CA SER A 260 11.33 -15.43 -2.66
C SER A 260 11.49 -15.70 -1.16
N ASP A 261 12.46 -16.52 -0.78
CA ASP A 261 12.95 -16.67 0.59
C ASP A 261 11.84 -16.95 1.63
N GLY A 262 10.91 -17.85 1.32
CA GLY A 262 9.78 -18.18 2.20
C GLY A 262 8.56 -17.25 2.07
N GLY A 263 8.69 -16.17 1.30
CA GLY A 263 7.58 -15.26 1.01
C GLY A 263 6.39 -15.98 0.37
N SER A 264 5.18 -15.64 0.81
CA SER A 264 3.95 -16.29 0.38
C SER A 264 2.88 -15.30 -0.05
N VAL A 265 2.32 -15.52 -1.23
CA VAL A 265 1.22 -14.74 -1.78
C VAL A 265 0.03 -15.66 -2.03
N THR A 266 -1.12 -15.32 -1.47
CA THR A 266 -2.39 -16.03 -1.72
C THR A 266 -3.43 -15.05 -2.27
N SER A 267 -4.19 -15.48 -3.28
CA SER A 267 -5.35 -14.75 -3.75
C SER A 267 -6.48 -15.64 -4.24
N GLU A 268 -7.72 -15.12 -4.29
CA GLU A 268 -8.83 -15.84 -4.95
C GLU A 268 -8.73 -15.72 -6.48
N SER A 269 -8.25 -14.60 -7.02
CA SER A 269 -8.03 -14.41 -8.45
C SER A 269 -6.74 -13.61 -8.68
N THR A 270 -5.95 -14.03 -9.67
CA THR A 270 -4.72 -13.34 -10.06
C THR A 270 -4.74 -12.97 -11.54
N VAL A 271 -4.51 -11.69 -11.85
CA VAL A 271 -4.39 -11.20 -13.23
C VAL A 271 -3.08 -10.45 -13.41
N ILE A 272 -2.31 -10.81 -14.45
CA ILE A 272 -1.05 -10.17 -14.79
C ILE A 272 -1.21 -9.45 -16.13
N ALA A 273 -1.00 -8.13 -16.16
CA ALA A 273 -1.20 -7.24 -17.30
C ALA A 273 -2.63 -7.29 -17.84
N GLU A 274 -3.57 -6.78 -17.04
CA GLU A 274 -5.01 -6.90 -17.29
C GLU A 274 -5.47 -6.10 -18.52
N ARG A 275 -5.03 -4.84 -18.69
CA ARG A 275 -5.55 -3.95 -19.74
C ARG A 275 -4.54 -3.67 -20.85
N GLU A 276 -5.04 -3.20 -21.99
CA GLU A 276 -4.22 -2.78 -23.12
C GLU A 276 -3.17 -1.74 -22.70
N GLY A 277 -1.93 -1.90 -23.18
CA GLY A 277 -0.80 -1.03 -22.84
C GLY A 277 -0.13 -1.32 -21.49
N SER A 278 -0.75 -2.11 -20.61
CA SER A 278 -0.15 -2.49 -19.32
C SER A 278 0.97 -3.51 -19.46
N THR A 279 1.89 -3.50 -18.49
CA THR A 279 2.92 -4.53 -18.33
C THR A 279 2.86 -5.09 -16.91
N GLY A 280 2.82 -6.41 -16.80
CA GLY A 280 2.81 -7.12 -15.52
C GLY A 280 3.93 -8.15 -15.48
N THR A 281 4.74 -8.13 -14.43
CA THR A 281 5.82 -9.11 -14.21
C THR A 281 5.70 -9.73 -12.84
N VAL A 282 5.63 -11.06 -12.78
CA VAL A 282 5.66 -11.83 -11.54
C VAL A 282 6.83 -12.79 -11.57
N ILE A 283 7.63 -12.81 -10.51
CA ILE A 283 8.74 -13.74 -10.32
C ILE A 283 8.54 -14.49 -9.01
N VAL A 284 8.39 -15.80 -9.10
CA VAL A 284 8.39 -16.73 -7.97
C VAL A 284 9.75 -17.42 -7.93
N GLY A 285 10.63 -16.91 -7.09
CA GLY A 285 12.00 -17.37 -6.87
C GLY A 285 12.11 -18.47 -5.84
N ALA A 286 13.34 -18.77 -5.42
CA ALA A 286 13.65 -19.83 -4.47
C ALA A 286 12.87 -19.68 -3.17
N GLY A 287 12.18 -20.74 -2.75
CA GLY A 287 11.37 -20.76 -1.53
C GLY A 287 10.12 -19.87 -1.56
N GLY A 288 9.87 -19.11 -2.63
CA GLY A 288 8.67 -18.30 -2.78
C GLY A 288 7.48 -19.12 -3.25
N SER A 289 6.27 -18.73 -2.82
CA SER A 289 5.02 -19.38 -3.24
C SER A 289 3.94 -18.40 -3.68
N LEU A 290 3.32 -18.67 -4.83
CA LEU A 290 2.10 -18.01 -5.30
C LEU A 290 0.94 -19.03 -5.34
N LYS A 291 -0.12 -18.76 -4.59
CA LYS A 291 -1.34 -19.56 -4.57
C LYS A 291 -2.54 -18.74 -5.05
N THR A 292 -3.23 -19.25 -6.07
CA THR A 292 -4.44 -18.63 -6.60
C THR A 292 -5.61 -19.60 -6.42
N ASP A 293 -6.49 -19.36 -5.45
CA ASP A 293 -7.64 -20.22 -5.12
C ASP A 293 -8.76 -20.19 -6.18
N GLY A 294 -8.58 -19.41 -7.24
CA GLY A 294 -9.47 -19.35 -8.40
C GLY A 294 -8.69 -19.23 -9.69
N ALA A 295 -9.09 -18.29 -10.55
CA ALA A 295 -8.56 -18.15 -11.90
C ALA A 295 -7.20 -17.42 -11.93
N LEU A 296 -6.31 -17.89 -12.80
CA LEU A 296 -5.02 -17.25 -13.07
C LEU A 296 -4.96 -16.78 -14.53
N THR A 297 -4.81 -15.48 -14.75
CA THR A 297 -4.63 -14.90 -16.08
C THR A 297 -3.24 -14.29 -16.23
N VAL A 298 -2.51 -14.67 -17.28
CA VAL A 298 -1.22 -14.08 -17.65
C VAL A 298 -1.34 -13.44 -19.03
N GLY A 299 -1.24 -12.11 -19.09
CA GLY A 299 -1.52 -11.32 -20.29
C GLY A 299 -3.02 -11.31 -20.59
N GLY A 300 -3.77 -10.45 -19.89
CA GLY A 300 -5.19 -10.21 -20.14
C GLY A 300 -5.38 -9.57 -21.53
N ALA A 301 -5.39 -8.24 -21.58
CA ALA A 301 -5.18 -7.45 -22.80
C ALA A 301 -3.79 -6.81 -22.89
N GLY A 302 -2.97 -6.90 -21.83
CA GLY A 302 -1.62 -6.36 -21.75
C GLY A 302 -0.49 -7.38 -21.97
N ASN A 303 0.74 -6.97 -21.65
CA ASN A 303 1.93 -7.83 -21.72
C ASN A 303 2.27 -8.43 -20.34
N GLY A 304 1.86 -9.68 -20.11
CA GLY A 304 2.05 -10.37 -18.84
C GLY A 304 3.20 -11.37 -18.89
N THR A 305 4.08 -11.34 -17.90
CA THR A 305 5.15 -12.32 -17.70
C THR A 305 5.08 -12.93 -16.31
N LEU A 306 5.14 -14.25 -16.24
CA LEU A 306 5.24 -15.00 -15.00
C LEU A 306 6.41 -15.99 -15.09
N THR A 307 7.37 -15.85 -14.18
CA THR A 307 8.52 -16.76 -14.10
C THR A 307 8.53 -17.48 -12.76
N ILE A 308 8.61 -18.81 -12.82
CA ILE A 308 8.77 -19.68 -11.66
C ILE A 308 10.15 -20.30 -11.78
N GLN A 309 11.04 -19.98 -10.84
CA GLN A 309 12.46 -20.33 -10.92
C GLN A 309 13.09 -20.65 -9.57
N GLY A 310 14.24 -21.32 -9.59
CA GLY A 310 15.06 -21.55 -8.40
C GLY A 310 14.40 -22.38 -7.29
N GLY A 311 13.40 -23.21 -7.61
CA GLY A 311 12.64 -23.96 -6.61
C GLY A 311 11.34 -23.28 -6.14
N GLY A 312 10.95 -22.15 -6.73
CA GLY A 312 9.66 -21.51 -6.44
C GLY A 312 8.45 -22.36 -6.85
N SER A 313 7.30 -22.12 -6.22
CA SER A 313 6.07 -22.90 -6.45
C SER A 313 4.88 -22.02 -6.79
N LEU A 314 4.08 -22.45 -7.78
CA LEU A 314 2.77 -21.88 -8.08
C LEU A 314 1.68 -22.95 -8.03
N THR A 315 0.55 -22.59 -7.45
CA THR A 315 -0.69 -23.37 -7.53
C THR A 315 -1.87 -22.52 -7.95
N HIS A 316 -2.76 -23.05 -8.79
CA HIS A 316 -4.10 -22.49 -8.97
C HIS A 316 -5.20 -23.54 -8.84
N ALA A 317 -6.42 -23.12 -8.52
CA ALA A 317 -7.55 -24.03 -8.33
C ALA A 317 -8.58 -23.99 -9.48
N GLN A 318 -8.70 -22.92 -10.25
CA GLN A 318 -9.63 -22.85 -11.41
C GLN A 318 -8.88 -22.67 -12.74
N GLU A 319 -9.52 -22.17 -13.78
CA GLU A 319 -8.93 -22.02 -15.11
C GLU A 319 -7.67 -21.12 -15.08
N ALA A 320 -6.62 -21.54 -15.78
CA ALA A 320 -5.46 -20.72 -16.06
C ALA A 320 -5.42 -20.35 -17.55
N ILE A 321 -5.29 -19.05 -17.86
CA ILE A 321 -5.28 -18.53 -19.23
C ILE A 321 -3.99 -17.74 -19.47
N ILE A 322 -3.29 -18.05 -20.57
CA ILE A 322 -2.11 -17.31 -21.03
C ILE A 322 -2.47 -16.63 -22.37
N GLY A 323 -2.51 -15.30 -22.39
CA GLY A 323 -2.93 -14.52 -23.56
C GLY A 323 -4.45 -14.57 -23.77
N GLN A 324 -5.21 -13.95 -22.84
CA GLN A 324 -6.66 -14.10 -22.74
C GLN A 324 -7.41 -13.34 -23.85
N GLU A 325 -7.14 -12.06 -24.04
CA GLU A 325 -7.89 -11.19 -24.95
C GLU A 325 -7.12 -10.88 -26.23
N ALA A 326 -7.83 -10.40 -27.26
CA ALA A 326 -7.19 -9.89 -28.47
C ALA A 326 -6.23 -8.74 -28.13
N GLY A 327 -4.99 -8.83 -28.58
CA GLY A 327 -3.92 -7.88 -28.22
C GLY A 327 -3.12 -8.29 -26.97
N GLY A 328 -3.67 -9.14 -26.10
CA GLY A 328 -2.99 -9.68 -24.94
C GLY A 328 -1.81 -10.58 -25.31
N SER A 329 -0.73 -10.49 -24.54
CA SER A 329 0.47 -11.31 -24.70
C SER A 329 0.92 -11.86 -23.35
N GLY A 330 0.65 -13.14 -23.11
CA GLY A 330 1.07 -13.85 -21.91
C GLY A 330 2.29 -14.72 -22.15
N THR A 331 3.26 -14.68 -21.24
CA THR A 331 4.40 -15.60 -21.22
C THR A 331 4.60 -16.17 -19.82
N VAL A 332 4.55 -17.49 -19.72
CA VAL A 332 4.86 -18.22 -18.49
C VAL A 332 6.10 -19.07 -18.71
N ARG A 333 7.03 -19.03 -17.75
CA ARG A 333 8.27 -19.81 -17.77
C ARG A 333 8.45 -20.54 -16.44
N VAL A 334 8.54 -21.86 -16.47
CA VAL A 334 8.91 -22.70 -15.33
C VAL A 334 10.28 -23.28 -15.60
N THR A 335 11.29 -22.89 -14.82
CA THR A 335 12.68 -23.22 -15.13
C THR A 335 13.52 -23.54 -13.90
N GLY A 336 14.39 -24.55 -14.04
CA GLY A 336 15.33 -24.95 -13.01
C GLY A 336 14.78 -26.03 -12.08
N PRO A 337 15.67 -26.79 -11.41
CA PRO A 337 15.25 -27.88 -10.53
C PRO A 337 14.34 -27.40 -9.38
N GLY A 338 13.31 -28.17 -9.09
CA GLY A 338 12.37 -27.93 -7.98
C GLY A 338 11.30 -26.87 -8.26
N SER A 339 11.44 -26.09 -9.34
CA SER A 339 10.41 -25.12 -9.75
C SER A 339 9.18 -25.83 -10.26
N GLN A 340 8.02 -25.48 -9.70
CA GLN A 340 6.79 -26.23 -9.89
C GLN A 340 5.60 -25.31 -10.14
N TRP A 341 4.79 -25.66 -11.14
CA TRP A 341 3.44 -25.15 -11.33
C TRP A 341 2.50 -26.35 -11.28
N SER A 342 1.50 -26.33 -10.39
CA SER A 342 0.50 -27.39 -10.25
C SER A 342 -0.93 -26.87 -10.09
N GLU A 343 -1.90 -27.75 -10.35
CA GLU A 343 -3.33 -27.51 -10.15
C GLU A 343 -3.79 -28.20 -8.86
N VAL A 344 -4.68 -27.57 -8.10
CA VAL A 344 -5.15 -28.10 -6.80
C VAL A 344 -6.35 -29.03 -6.94
N GLU A 345 -7.23 -28.79 -7.92
CA GLU A 345 -8.44 -29.61 -8.14
C GLU A 345 -8.40 -30.33 -9.51
N ALA A 346 -8.38 -31.66 -9.47
CA ALA A 346 -8.43 -32.48 -10.67
C ALA A 346 -9.84 -32.48 -11.28
N GLY A 347 -9.99 -31.94 -12.50
CA GLY A 347 -11.20 -32.14 -13.31
C GLY A 347 -11.93 -30.89 -13.81
N ILE A 348 -11.38 -29.70 -13.56
CA ILE A 348 -11.85 -28.46 -14.20
C ILE A 348 -10.96 -28.13 -15.40
N THR A 349 -11.57 -27.74 -16.51
CA THR A 349 -10.93 -27.18 -17.71
C THR A 349 -9.97 -26.08 -17.24
N GLY A 350 -8.65 -26.24 -17.30
CA GLY A 350 -7.81 -26.75 -18.37
C GLY A 350 -6.97 -25.55 -18.79
N LEU A 351 -5.65 -25.63 -18.63
CA LEU A 351 -4.74 -24.57 -19.07
C LEU A 351 -5.04 -24.14 -20.52
N ILE A 352 -5.41 -22.87 -20.72
CA ILE A 352 -5.62 -22.27 -22.03
C ILE A 352 -4.39 -21.46 -22.41
N ILE A 353 -3.78 -21.77 -23.56
CA ILE A 353 -2.67 -21.02 -24.12
C ILE A 353 -3.14 -20.41 -25.44
N GLY A 354 -3.16 -19.07 -25.49
CA GLY A 354 -3.67 -18.31 -26.63
C GLY A 354 -5.19 -18.37 -26.73
N GLY A 355 -5.89 -17.85 -25.71
CA GLY A 355 -7.37 -17.80 -25.70
C GLY A 355 -7.91 -16.92 -26.83
N GLY A 356 -7.63 -15.62 -26.75
CA GLY A 356 -7.86 -14.65 -27.83
C GLY A 356 -6.59 -13.90 -28.27
N GLY A 357 -5.52 -13.98 -27.46
CA GLY A 357 -4.24 -13.32 -27.68
C GLY A 357 -3.10 -14.29 -27.96
N ARG A 358 -1.86 -13.83 -27.71
CA ARG A 358 -0.66 -14.65 -27.81
C ARG A 358 -0.32 -15.25 -26.45
N GLY A 359 -0.32 -16.57 -26.34
CA GLY A 359 0.13 -17.27 -25.14
C GLY A 359 1.39 -18.09 -25.40
N ASN A 360 2.38 -18.01 -24.51
CA ASN A 360 3.57 -18.85 -24.54
C ASN A 360 3.79 -19.51 -23.17
N LEU A 361 4.03 -20.82 -23.16
CA LEU A 361 4.47 -21.58 -21.99
C LEU A 361 5.79 -22.26 -22.28
N PHE A 362 6.77 -22.04 -21.41
CA PHE A 362 8.08 -22.68 -21.42
C PHE A 362 8.27 -23.51 -20.15
N ILE A 363 8.43 -24.83 -20.28
CA ILE A 363 8.86 -25.73 -19.20
C ILE A 363 10.26 -26.21 -19.54
N GLU A 364 11.26 -25.77 -18.77
CA GLU A 364 12.67 -25.91 -19.16
C GLU A 364 13.56 -26.31 -17.97
N ASN A 365 14.75 -26.84 -18.26
CA ASN A 365 15.84 -27.01 -17.27
C ASN A 365 15.43 -27.75 -15.97
N GLY A 366 14.51 -28.72 -16.06
CA GLY A 366 14.04 -29.49 -14.91
C GLY A 366 12.89 -28.88 -14.11
N GLY A 367 12.28 -27.79 -14.61
CA GLY A 367 11.02 -27.29 -14.09
C GLY A 367 9.86 -28.26 -14.38
N VAL A 368 8.82 -28.20 -13.55
CA VAL A 368 7.62 -29.06 -13.65
C VAL A 368 6.39 -28.19 -13.87
N GLY A 369 5.69 -28.42 -14.98
CA GLY A 369 4.44 -27.73 -15.32
C GLY A 369 3.19 -28.43 -14.76
N PRO A 370 2.00 -27.82 -14.94
CA PRO A 370 0.73 -28.42 -14.53
C PRO A 370 0.48 -29.73 -15.32
N ARG A 371 -0.27 -30.67 -14.74
CA ARG A 371 -0.48 -32.00 -15.34
C ARG A 371 -1.22 -31.88 -16.68
N ASP A 372 -0.66 -32.48 -17.74
CA ASP A 372 -1.35 -32.70 -19.01
C ASP A 372 -2.36 -33.86 -18.82
N ASN A 373 -3.66 -33.57 -18.77
CA ASN A 373 -4.71 -34.60 -18.71
C ASN A 373 -4.96 -35.24 -20.10
N ARG A 374 -3.93 -35.80 -20.73
CA ARG A 374 -4.07 -36.62 -21.94
C ARG A 374 -4.01 -38.11 -21.67
#